data_AF-A0A924NXW7-F1
#
_entry.id   AF-A0A924NXW7-F1
#
_cell.length_a   1.000
_cell.length_b   1.000
_cell.length_c   1.000
_cell.angle_alpha   90.00
_cell.angle_beta   90.00
_cell.angle_gamma   90.00
#
_symmetry.space_group_name_H-M   'P 1'
#
loop_
_entity.id
_entity.type
_entity.pdbx_description
1 polymer ?
#
loop_
_entity_poly.entity_id
_entity_poly.type
_entity_poly.pdbx_seq_one_letter_code
_entity_poly.pdbx_strand_id
1 'polypeptide(L)'
;MDAAVLIGRFQPFHCAHASMLEIALATAPKVVIVLGSSFCSRNAKGPFTWQERAAMIGATLPAAERERIHFVPMRDYYDDGLWADAVRAEVEALGYAPPKTALVGYFKDASSYYLNHFPQWQMIAVEAHSPIDAADVRRVYFEAEDIDVSLSVLQDTVPLAVRQYLKAWSMLPHYAGLVEEHRFVSQYKAAWANAPYAPIFSTVDAVVRSGGHVLLIRRGGWPGKGQWAVPGGFVEQRERLLQSAIRELVEETKLGVLETTLAGALVDVGVFDHPDRSQRGRTITHAHYFDLQSDALPGVEASDDAAEVSWIPINQLAAMEDQFYEDHFHILDYFLQIDRSSS
;
A
#
# COMPACT_ATOMS: atom_id res chain seq x y z
N MET A 1 -17.37 9.44 26.60
CA MET A 1 -17.21 9.23 25.15
C MET A 1 -18.13 8.13 24.72
N ASP A 2 -18.79 8.27 23.57
CA ASP A 2 -19.65 7.25 22.98
C ASP A 2 -18.80 6.24 22.18
N ALA A 3 -17.75 6.73 21.51
CA ALA A 3 -16.74 5.90 20.85
C ALA A 3 -15.31 6.42 21.04
N ALA A 4 -14.35 5.50 20.97
CA ALA A 4 -12.92 5.80 20.85
C ALA A 4 -12.41 5.27 19.50
N VAL A 5 -11.72 6.11 18.74
CA VAL A 5 -11.14 5.78 17.44
C VAL A 5 -9.66 5.46 17.62
N LEU A 6 -9.22 4.35 17.03
CA LEU A 6 -7.81 3.97 16.91
C LEU A 6 -7.49 3.83 15.43
N ILE A 7 -6.47 4.54 14.95
CA ILE A 7 -6.08 4.50 13.54
C ILE A 7 -4.69 3.87 13.42
N GLY A 8 -4.52 2.94 12.48
CA GLY A 8 -3.20 2.37 12.24
C GLY A 8 -3.16 1.37 11.09
N ARG A 9 -1.94 1.04 10.66
CA ARG A 9 -1.71 -0.03 9.68
C ARG A 9 -1.70 -1.40 10.32
N PHE A 10 -1.21 -1.56 11.55
CA PHE A 10 -1.15 -2.84 12.27
C PHE A 10 -0.51 -3.99 11.46
N GLN A 11 0.70 -3.77 10.93
CA GLN A 11 1.44 -4.70 10.05
C GLN A 11 2.70 -5.26 10.72
N PRO A 12 2.62 -6.21 11.67
CA PRO A 12 1.42 -6.76 12.31
C PRO A 12 0.96 -5.92 13.53
N PHE A 13 -0.11 -6.37 14.19
CA PHE A 13 -0.48 -5.90 15.52
C PHE A 13 0.58 -6.33 16.56
N HIS A 14 0.95 -5.46 17.50
CA HIS A 14 2.04 -5.68 18.45
C HIS A 14 1.71 -5.07 19.82
N CYS A 15 2.52 -5.31 20.86
CA CYS A 15 2.19 -4.93 22.24
C CYS A 15 1.92 -3.43 22.42
N ALA A 16 2.67 -2.55 21.76
CA ALA A 16 2.37 -1.11 21.79
C ALA A 16 0.96 -0.76 21.25
N HIS A 17 0.49 -1.47 20.20
CA HIS A 17 -0.88 -1.31 19.71
C HIS A 17 -1.91 -1.88 20.69
N ALA A 18 -1.58 -2.99 21.36
CA ALA A 18 -2.43 -3.59 22.40
C ALA A 18 -2.66 -2.62 23.57
N SER A 19 -1.62 -1.94 24.04
CA SER A 19 -1.75 -0.92 25.09
C SER A 19 -2.63 0.26 24.66
N MET A 20 -2.52 0.72 23.41
CA MET A 20 -3.43 1.77 22.90
C MET A 20 -4.88 1.28 22.81
N LEU A 21 -5.09 0.02 22.42
CA LEU A 21 -6.41 -0.59 22.37
C LEU A 21 -7.04 -0.74 23.76
N GLU A 22 -6.26 -1.11 24.78
CA GLU A 22 -6.71 -1.14 26.18
C GLU A 22 -7.18 0.25 26.64
N ILE A 23 -6.44 1.31 26.31
CA ILE A 23 -6.83 2.69 26.61
C ILE A 23 -8.13 3.06 25.89
N ALA A 24 -8.29 2.68 24.61
CA ALA A 24 -9.52 2.93 23.86
C ALA A 24 -10.73 2.19 24.48
N LEU A 25 -10.56 0.93 24.87
CA LEU A 25 -11.58 0.12 25.55
C LEU A 25 -11.94 0.68 26.94
N ALA A 26 -11.01 1.31 27.64
CA ALA A 26 -11.30 1.99 28.91
C ALA A 26 -12.01 3.34 28.71
N THR A 27 -11.77 4.00 27.57
CA THR A 27 -12.27 5.35 27.27
C THR A 27 -13.75 5.37 26.87
N ALA A 28 -14.20 4.39 26.10
CA ALA A 28 -15.53 4.41 25.49
C ALA A 28 -16.15 3.01 25.40
N PRO A 29 -17.49 2.90 25.44
CA PRO A 29 -18.18 1.61 25.33
C PRO A 29 -17.97 0.94 23.97
N LYS A 30 -17.73 1.72 22.90
CA LYS A 30 -17.44 1.24 21.55
C LYS A 30 -16.07 1.74 21.08
N VAL A 31 -15.37 0.90 20.32
CA VAL A 31 -14.07 1.26 19.73
C VAL A 31 -14.15 1.07 18.22
N VAL A 32 -13.76 2.08 17.47
CA VAL A 32 -13.63 2.01 16.01
C VAL A 32 -12.14 1.89 15.67
N ILE A 33 -11.76 0.79 15.04
CA ILE A 33 -10.39 0.57 14.58
C ILE A 33 -10.33 0.79 13.07
N VAL A 34 -9.74 1.91 12.68
CA VAL A 34 -9.50 2.26 11.28
C VAL A 34 -8.22 1.58 10.81
N LEU A 35 -8.37 0.66 9.86
CA LEU A 35 -7.29 -0.11 9.27
C LEU A 35 -6.79 0.60 8.01
N GLY A 36 -5.70 1.37 8.12
CA GLY A 36 -5.09 2.05 6.96
C GLY A 36 -4.50 1.07 5.94
N SER A 37 -4.25 1.53 4.71
CA SER A 37 -3.71 0.72 3.60
C SER A 37 -4.47 -0.59 3.36
N SER A 38 -5.81 -0.56 3.40
CA SER A 38 -6.62 -1.78 3.40
C SER A 38 -6.77 -2.49 2.07
N PHE A 39 -6.67 -1.75 0.97
CA PHE A 39 -6.87 -2.28 -0.39
C PHE A 39 -5.55 -2.35 -1.17
N CYS A 40 -4.41 -2.23 -0.50
CA CYS A 40 -3.11 -2.38 -1.15
C CYS A 40 -2.78 -3.86 -1.36
N SER A 41 -2.12 -4.16 -2.47
CA SER A 41 -1.52 -5.49 -2.69
C SER A 41 -0.45 -5.81 -1.64
N ARG A 42 -0.32 -7.10 -1.33
CA ARG A 42 0.65 -7.60 -0.34
C ARG A 42 2.07 -7.26 -0.78
N ASN A 43 2.86 -6.73 0.15
CA ASN A 43 4.30 -6.53 -0.01
C ASN A 43 5.01 -6.67 1.34
N ALA A 44 6.35 -6.67 1.36
CA ALA A 44 7.12 -6.85 2.59
C ALA A 44 6.87 -5.75 3.67
N LYS A 45 6.36 -4.57 3.31
CA LYS A 45 5.95 -3.51 4.28
C LYS A 45 4.52 -3.74 4.80
N GLY A 46 3.61 -4.20 3.96
CA GLY A 46 2.22 -4.51 4.27
C GLY A 46 1.84 -5.94 3.89
N PRO A 47 2.31 -6.96 4.64
CA PRO A 47 2.12 -8.35 4.25
C PRO A 47 0.69 -8.86 4.47
N PHE A 48 -0.08 -8.24 5.37
CA PHE A 48 -1.40 -8.72 5.79
C PHE A 48 -2.54 -7.85 5.22
N THR A 49 -3.60 -8.50 4.75
CA THR A 49 -4.87 -7.85 4.38
C THR A 49 -5.54 -7.23 5.60
N TRP A 50 -6.53 -6.36 5.39
CA TRP A 50 -7.27 -5.78 6.52
C TRP A 50 -8.06 -6.83 7.31
N GLN A 51 -8.56 -7.87 6.67
CA GLN A 51 -9.27 -8.96 7.31
C GLN A 51 -8.34 -9.78 8.22
N GLU A 52 -7.13 -10.08 7.76
CA GLU A 52 -6.13 -10.79 8.58
C GLU A 52 -5.69 -9.94 9.77
N ARG A 53 -5.52 -8.62 9.57
CA ARG A 53 -5.21 -7.69 10.67
C ARG A 53 -6.34 -7.60 11.68
N ALA A 54 -7.60 -7.51 11.22
CA ALA A 54 -8.77 -7.56 12.09
C ALA A 54 -8.85 -8.88 12.87
N ALA A 55 -8.53 -10.01 12.22
CA ALA A 55 -8.48 -11.32 12.87
C ALA A 55 -7.37 -11.38 13.95
N MET A 56 -6.17 -10.87 13.65
CA MET A 56 -5.07 -10.78 14.62
C MET A 56 -5.48 -9.96 15.86
N ILE A 57 -6.08 -8.78 15.65
CA ILE A 57 -6.55 -7.91 16.74
C ILE A 57 -7.67 -8.59 17.53
N GLY A 58 -8.67 -9.15 16.84
CA GLY A 58 -9.78 -9.85 17.49
C GLY A 58 -9.32 -11.05 18.33
N ALA A 59 -8.24 -11.73 17.93
CA ALA A 59 -7.66 -12.85 18.64
C ALA A 59 -6.95 -12.45 19.95
N THR A 60 -6.59 -11.18 20.14
CA THR A 60 -6.03 -10.69 21.41
C THR A 60 -7.10 -10.32 22.44
N LEU A 61 -8.38 -10.32 22.06
CA LEU A 61 -9.48 -9.85 22.89
C LEU A 61 -10.39 -10.98 23.37
N PRO A 62 -10.90 -10.93 24.62
CA PRO A 62 -12.04 -11.72 25.07
C PRO A 62 -13.30 -11.44 24.23
N ALA A 63 -14.24 -12.39 24.22
CA ALA A 63 -15.46 -12.29 23.40
C ALA A 63 -16.28 -11.00 23.67
N ALA A 64 -16.47 -10.64 24.95
CA ALA A 64 -17.23 -9.45 25.33
C ALA A 64 -16.59 -8.14 24.86
N GLU A 65 -15.25 -8.07 24.78
CA GLU A 65 -14.56 -6.90 24.24
C GLU A 65 -14.58 -6.87 22.73
N ARG A 66 -14.49 -8.04 22.09
CA ARG A 66 -14.57 -8.16 20.62
C ARG A 66 -15.90 -7.61 20.07
N GLU A 67 -17.01 -7.81 20.77
CA GLU A 67 -18.34 -7.26 20.43
C GLU A 67 -18.42 -5.72 20.51
N ARG A 68 -17.41 -5.09 21.12
CA ARG A 68 -17.31 -3.63 21.23
C ARG A 68 -16.51 -2.99 20.09
N ILE A 69 -15.85 -3.80 19.26
CA ILE A 69 -14.97 -3.33 18.19
C ILE A 69 -15.73 -3.24 16.86
N HIS A 70 -15.55 -2.12 16.16
CA HIS A 70 -15.92 -1.93 14.76
C HIS A 70 -14.64 -1.76 13.93
N PHE A 71 -14.38 -2.63 12.97
CA PHE A 71 -13.26 -2.49 12.04
C PHE A 71 -13.71 -1.73 10.80
N VAL A 72 -12.97 -0.69 10.44
CA VAL A 72 -13.21 0.14 9.23
C VAL A 72 -11.99 0.02 8.32
N PRO A 73 -12.08 -0.69 7.18
CA PRO A 73 -11.01 -0.69 6.19
C PRO A 73 -10.91 0.68 5.53
N MET A 74 -9.70 1.23 5.42
CA MET A 74 -9.45 2.53 4.83
C MET A 74 -8.42 2.45 3.71
N ARG A 75 -8.77 3.04 2.56
CA ARG A 75 -7.88 3.24 1.41
C ARG A 75 -6.81 4.30 1.73
N ASP A 76 -5.65 4.20 1.08
CA ASP A 76 -4.66 5.28 1.12
C ASP A 76 -5.05 6.38 0.12
N TYR A 77 -4.97 7.65 0.53
CA TYR A 77 -5.00 8.80 -0.37
C TYR A 77 -3.69 9.57 -0.21
N TYR A 78 -3.19 10.16 -1.29
CA TYR A 78 -2.01 11.04 -1.25
C TYR A 78 -2.33 12.48 -0.86
N ASP A 79 -3.62 12.80 -0.73
CA ASP A 79 -4.11 14.01 -0.09
C ASP A 79 -4.57 13.67 1.34
N ASP A 80 -3.84 14.18 2.33
CA ASP A 80 -4.12 13.93 3.75
C ASP A 80 -5.50 14.47 4.18
N GLY A 81 -5.98 15.54 3.53
CA GLY A 81 -7.31 16.11 3.75
C GLY A 81 -8.39 15.15 3.29
N LEU A 82 -8.32 14.68 2.05
CA LEU A 82 -9.27 13.69 1.51
C LEU A 82 -9.25 12.39 2.32
N TRP A 83 -8.07 11.93 2.74
CA TRP A 83 -7.97 10.74 3.60
C TRP A 83 -8.66 10.97 4.95
N ALA A 84 -8.40 12.10 5.61
CA ALA A 84 -9.02 12.41 6.89
C ALA A 84 -10.54 12.57 6.76
N ASP A 85 -11.02 13.17 5.66
CA ASP A 85 -12.44 13.33 5.36
C ASP A 85 -13.13 11.98 5.19
N ALA A 86 -12.52 11.06 4.43
CA ALA A 86 -13.01 9.69 4.26
C ALA A 86 -13.07 8.94 5.61
N VAL A 87 -12.01 9.05 6.44
CA VAL A 87 -12.00 8.45 7.78
C VAL A 87 -13.13 8.99 8.65
N ARG A 88 -13.38 10.30 8.63
CA ARG A 88 -14.49 10.90 9.41
C ARG A 88 -15.84 10.43 8.90
N ALA A 89 -16.06 10.41 7.58
CA ALA A 89 -17.29 9.96 6.99
C ALA A 89 -17.65 8.52 7.39
N GLU A 90 -16.67 7.60 7.37
CA GLU A 90 -16.87 6.21 7.80
C GLU A 90 -17.20 6.09 9.30
N VAL A 91 -16.50 6.84 10.16
CA VAL A 91 -16.78 6.84 11.61
C VAL A 91 -18.17 7.43 11.92
N GLU A 92 -18.56 8.48 11.21
CA GLU A 92 -19.88 9.11 11.36
C GLU A 92 -21.01 8.23 10.81
N ALA A 93 -20.78 7.48 9.73
CA ALA A 93 -21.74 6.50 9.19
C ALA A 93 -22.07 5.38 10.18
N LEU A 94 -21.16 5.07 11.11
CA LEU A 94 -21.40 4.16 12.24
C LEU A 94 -22.20 4.81 13.39
N GLY A 95 -22.56 6.09 13.27
CA GLY A 95 -23.32 6.85 14.26
C GLY A 95 -22.47 7.57 15.31
N TYR A 96 -21.15 7.65 15.14
CA TYR A 96 -20.23 8.23 16.12
C TYR A 96 -19.73 9.62 15.69
N ALA A 97 -20.45 10.66 16.10
CA ALA A 97 -20.13 12.04 15.76
C ALA A 97 -19.47 12.83 16.92
N PRO A 98 -18.71 13.90 16.60
CA PRO A 98 -18.26 14.88 17.59
C PRO A 98 -19.41 15.48 18.42
N PRO A 99 -19.16 15.94 19.67
CA PRO A 99 -17.89 15.93 20.40
C PRO A 99 -17.69 14.64 21.23
N LYS A 100 -18.53 13.61 21.04
CA LYS A 100 -18.52 12.40 21.88
C LYS A 100 -17.61 11.29 21.36
N THR A 101 -16.75 11.61 20.41
CA THR A 101 -15.76 10.71 19.83
C THR A 101 -14.37 11.14 20.30
N ALA A 102 -13.62 10.21 20.87
CA ALA A 102 -12.21 10.40 21.20
C ALA A 102 -11.31 9.77 20.14
N LEU A 103 -10.13 10.35 19.93
CA LEU A 103 -9.06 9.77 19.13
C LEU A 103 -7.96 9.30 20.08
N VAL A 104 -7.67 8.01 20.10
CA VAL A 104 -6.54 7.45 20.84
C VAL A 104 -5.37 7.31 19.89
N GLY A 105 -4.24 7.92 20.20
CA GLY A 105 -3.08 7.85 19.33
C GLY A 105 -1.78 8.23 20.00
N TYR A 106 -0.69 7.85 19.35
CA TYR A 106 0.68 8.15 19.76
C TYR A 106 1.37 8.97 18.67
N PHE A 107 1.89 10.14 19.04
CA PHE A 107 2.72 10.96 18.15
C PHE A 107 4.16 10.41 18.15
N LYS A 108 4.46 9.48 17.25
CA LYS A 108 5.76 8.80 17.20
C LYS A 108 6.82 9.62 16.45
N ASP A 109 6.49 10.03 15.23
CA ASP A 109 7.40 10.68 14.27
C ASP A 109 6.58 11.40 13.18
N ALA A 110 7.22 11.83 12.08
CA ALA A 110 6.56 12.50 10.97
C ALA A 110 5.37 11.72 10.37
N SER A 111 5.38 10.38 10.46
CA SER A 111 4.29 9.53 9.97
C SER A 111 3.04 9.56 10.85
N SER A 112 3.08 10.23 12.01
CA SER A 112 1.92 10.42 12.90
C SER A 112 1.26 11.79 12.73
N TYR A 113 1.74 12.62 11.80
CA TYR A 113 1.21 13.97 11.54
C TYR A 113 -0.29 13.97 11.19
N TYR A 114 -0.77 12.91 10.52
CA TYR A 114 -2.17 12.75 10.13
C TYR A 114 -3.16 12.87 11.30
N LEU A 115 -2.74 12.58 12.54
CA LEU A 115 -3.58 12.70 13.73
C LEU A 115 -4.04 14.16 13.97
N ASN A 116 -3.31 15.14 13.45
CA ASN A 116 -3.67 16.56 13.51
C ASN A 116 -4.88 16.92 12.63
N HIS A 117 -5.28 16.04 11.70
CA HIS A 117 -6.43 16.26 10.82
C HIS A 117 -7.78 15.90 11.47
N PHE A 118 -7.80 15.61 12.77
CA PHE A 118 -9.02 15.30 13.52
C PHE A 118 -9.25 16.23 14.73
N PRO A 119 -9.21 17.57 14.56
CA PRO A 119 -9.34 18.53 15.67
C PRO A 119 -10.71 18.46 16.37
N GLN A 120 -11.73 17.91 15.71
CA GLN A 120 -13.08 17.75 16.26
C GLN A 120 -13.23 16.56 17.22
N TRP A 121 -12.26 15.64 17.26
CA TRP A 121 -12.25 14.53 18.21
C TRP A 121 -11.39 14.87 19.42
N GLN A 122 -11.80 14.43 20.61
CA GLN A 122 -10.97 14.63 21.80
C GLN A 122 -9.73 13.72 21.70
N MET A 123 -8.56 14.32 21.55
CA MET A 123 -7.30 13.56 21.52
C MET A 123 -6.94 13.01 22.90
N ILE A 124 -6.69 11.71 22.96
CA ILE A 124 -6.11 11.00 24.10
C ILE A 124 -4.73 10.54 23.66
N ALA A 125 -3.72 11.35 24.01
CA ALA A 125 -2.34 11.06 23.70
C ALA A 125 -1.82 9.92 24.58
N VAL A 126 -1.20 8.92 23.97
CA VAL A 126 -0.56 7.81 24.66
C VAL A 126 0.95 8.02 24.65
N GLU A 127 1.64 7.69 25.74
CA GLU A 127 3.11 7.75 25.80
C GLU A 127 3.76 6.54 25.10
N ALA A 128 5.02 6.68 24.70
CA ALA A 128 5.76 5.59 24.06
C ALA A 128 5.95 4.40 25.03
N HIS A 129 5.44 3.23 24.66
CA HIS A 129 5.48 2.02 25.52
C HIS A 129 6.31 0.85 24.96
N SER A 130 7.04 1.01 23.85
CA SER A 130 7.82 -0.11 23.28
C SER A 130 9.12 0.32 22.61
N PRO A 131 10.22 -0.44 22.80
CA PRO A 131 11.51 -0.16 22.16
C PRO A 131 11.61 -0.63 20.71
N ILE A 132 10.63 -1.38 20.20
CA ILE A 132 10.62 -1.84 18.80
C ILE A 132 9.35 -1.39 18.09
N ASP A 133 9.45 -1.21 16.77
CA ASP A 133 8.30 -0.88 15.94
C ASP A 133 7.91 -1.99 14.96
N ALA A 134 6.84 -1.76 14.21
CA ALA A 134 6.34 -2.74 13.24
C ALA A 134 7.37 -3.09 12.14
N ALA A 135 8.29 -2.18 11.78
CA ALA A 135 9.35 -2.49 10.83
C ALA A 135 10.37 -3.47 11.43
N ASP A 136 10.73 -3.30 12.71
CA ASP A 136 11.57 -4.26 13.42
C ASP A 136 10.92 -5.64 13.52
N VAL A 137 9.63 -5.70 13.82
CA VAL A 137 8.87 -6.96 13.88
C VAL A 137 8.93 -7.69 12.54
N ARG A 138 8.67 -6.99 11.43
CA ARG A 138 8.73 -7.60 10.08
C ARG A 138 10.14 -8.04 9.71
N ARG A 139 11.15 -7.26 10.07
CA ARG A 139 12.56 -7.60 9.86
C ARG A 139 12.90 -8.94 10.52
N VAL A 140 12.62 -9.08 11.83
CA VAL A 140 12.83 -10.34 12.57
C VAL A 140 12.01 -11.49 11.97
N TYR A 141 10.79 -11.20 11.52
CA TYR A 141 9.89 -12.20 10.93
C TYR A 141 10.39 -12.72 9.58
N PHE A 142 10.96 -11.87 8.71
CA PHE A 142 11.39 -12.27 7.36
C PHE A 142 12.86 -12.66 7.23
N GLU A 143 13.74 -12.26 8.16
CA GLU A 143 15.19 -12.50 8.03
C GLU A 143 15.67 -13.83 8.59
N ALA A 144 14.91 -14.51 9.45
CA ALA A 144 15.39 -15.73 10.07
C ALA A 144 15.25 -16.97 9.18
N GLU A 145 16.17 -17.91 9.39
CA GLU A 145 16.13 -19.24 8.78
C GLU A 145 15.10 -20.16 9.46
N ASP A 146 14.82 -19.92 10.76
CA ASP A 146 13.88 -20.69 11.57
C ASP A 146 12.80 -19.75 12.15
N ILE A 147 11.54 -20.02 11.78
CA ILE A 147 10.38 -19.25 12.21
C ILE A 147 10.14 -19.32 13.73
N ASP A 148 10.46 -20.45 14.37
CA ASP A 148 10.26 -20.61 15.80
C ASP A 148 11.25 -19.77 16.59
N VAL A 149 12.47 -19.61 16.07
CA VAL A 149 13.47 -18.70 16.64
C VAL A 149 13.00 -17.24 16.51
N SER A 150 12.51 -16.81 15.34
CA SER A 150 11.95 -15.45 15.16
C SER A 150 10.82 -15.16 16.15
N LEU A 151 9.88 -16.10 16.29
CA LEU A 151 8.73 -15.91 17.17
C LEU A 151 9.09 -15.95 18.65
N SER A 152 10.21 -16.59 19.02
CA SER A 152 10.78 -16.49 20.36
C SER A 152 11.41 -15.11 20.60
N VAL A 153 12.13 -14.53 19.64
CA VAL A 153 12.69 -13.17 19.74
C VAL A 153 11.59 -12.12 19.89
N LEU A 154 10.44 -12.34 19.25
CA LEU A 154 9.29 -11.42 19.29
C LEU A 154 8.37 -11.60 20.51
N GLN A 155 8.72 -12.46 21.47
CA GLN A 155 7.77 -12.87 22.52
C GLN A 155 7.27 -11.74 23.42
N ASP A 156 8.12 -10.76 23.71
CA ASP A 156 7.81 -9.64 24.61
C ASP A 156 7.20 -8.44 23.88
N THR A 157 7.20 -8.49 22.55
CA THR A 157 6.85 -7.36 21.68
C THR A 157 5.63 -7.64 20.83
N VAL A 158 5.28 -8.91 20.61
CA VAL A 158 4.10 -9.34 19.85
C VAL A 158 3.24 -10.27 20.73
N PRO A 159 1.93 -9.97 20.89
CA PRO A 159 1.03 -10.79 21.69
C PRO A 159 1.05 -12.26 21.27
N LEU A 160 0.90 -13.18 22.23
CA LEU A 160 0.95 -14.63 21.97
C LEU A 160 0.00 -15.07 20.85
N ALA A 161 -1.24 -14.58 20.85
CA ALA A 161 -2.23 -14.89 19.82
C ALA A 161 -1.78 -14.44 18.42
N VAL A 162 -1.14 -13.28 18.32
CA VAL A 162 -0.59 -12.79 17.04
C VAL A 162 0.62 -13.62 16.62
N ARG A 163 1.51 -14.00 17.54
CA ARG A 163 2.64 -14.90 17.20
C ARG A 163 2.19 -16.27 16.70
N GLN A 164 1.13 -16.83 17.31
CA GLN A 164 0.51 -18.06 16.82
C GLN A 164 -0.10 -17.88 15.42
N TYR A 165 -0.74 -16.74 15.17
CA TYR A 165 -1.23 -16.39 13.85
C TYR A 165 -0.09 -16.31 12.83
N LEU A 166 1.00 -15.60 13.16
CA LEU A 166 2.19 -15.50 12.32
C LEU A 166 2.79 -16.88 12.01
N LYS A 167 2.90 -17.77 13.02
CA LYS A 167 3.34 -19.16 12.79
C LYS A 167 2.46 -19.87 11.78
N ALA A 168 1.14 -19.81 11.95
CA ALA A 168 0.19 -20.43 11.03
C ALA A 168 0.30 -19.84 9.62
N TRP A 169 0.40 -18.51 9.53
CA TRP A 169 0.46 -17.77 8.29
C TRP A 169 1.76 -18.00 7.51
N SER A 170 2.87 -18.25 8.20
CA SER A 170 4.16 -18.59 7.56
C SER A 170 4.11 -19.85 6.69
N MET A 171 3.10 -20.72 6.90
CA MET A 171 2.88 -21.91 6.09
C MET A 171 2.09 -21.64 4.79
N LEU A 172 1.56 -20.43 4.61
CA LEU A 172 0.81 -20.06 3.41
C LEU A 172 1.73 -19.72 2.23
N PRO A 173 1.28 -19.89 0.97
CA PRO A 173 2.11 -19.67 -0.22
C PRO A 173 2.71 -18.26 -0.34
N HIS A 174 2.06 -17.26 0.25
CA HIS A 174 2.48 -15.86 0.16
C HIS A 174 3.76 -15.57 0.97
N TYR A 175 3.99 -16.30 2.07
CA TYR A 175 5.09 -16.01 3.00
C TYR A 175 6.45 -16.13 2.32
N ALA A 176 6.70 -17.22 1.58
CA ALA A 176 7.97 -17.44 0.89
C ALA A 176 8.28 -16.32 -0.12
N GLY A 177 7.29 -15.86 -0.89
CA GLY A 177 7.47 -14.75 -1.83
C GLY A 177 7.83 -13.44 -1.13
N LEU A 178 7.23 -13.16 0.02
CA LEU A 178 7.49 -11.93 0.78
C LEU A 178 8.84 -11.93 1.49
N VAL A 179 9.34 -13.11 1.90
CA VAL A 179 10.72 -13.28 2.37
C VAL A 179 11.72 -12.91 1.26
N GLU A 180 11.50 -13.41 0.04
CA GLU A 180 12.34 -13.08 -1.11
C GLU A 180 12.27 -11.60 -1.48
N GLU A 181 11.08 -10.99 -1.46
CA GLU A 181 10.93 -9.56 -1.67
C GLU A 181 11.64 -8.73 -0.59
N HIS A 182 11.51 -9.10 0.69
CA HIS A 182 12.21 -8.43 1.79
C HIS A 182 13.73 -8.47 1.59
N ARG A 183 14.27 -9.65 1.22
CA ARG A 183 15.69 -9.82 0.91
C ARG A 183 16.12 -8.95 -0.26
N PHE A 184 15.36 -8.95 -1.35
CA PHE A 184 15.62 -8.11 -2.52
C PHE A 184 15.67 -6.63 -2.14
N VAL A 185 14.65 -6.11 -1.45
CA VAL A 185 14.59 -4.70 -1.04
C VAL A 185 15.75 -4.33 -0.11
N SER A 186 16.10 -5.22 0.82
CA SER A 186 17.20 -5.00 1.77
C SER A 186 18.55 -4.94 1.05
N GLN A 187 18.80 -5.87 0.13
CA GLN A 187 20.00 -5.89 -0.71
C GLN A 187 20.07 -4.68 -1.63
N TYR A 188 18.94 -4.30 -2.24
CA TYR A 188 18.84 -3.12 -3.09
C TYR A 188 19.25 -1.86 -2.32
N LYS A 189 18.72 -1.65 -1.11
CA LYS A 189 19.11 -0.51 -0.25
C LYS A 189 20.58 -0.56 0.16
N ALA A 190 21.09 -1.73 0.50
CA ALA A 190 22.50 -1.91 0.89
C ALA A 190 23.46 -1.52 -0.24
N ALA A 191 23.11 -1.76 -1.51
CA ALA A 191 23.91 -1.36 -2.66
C ALA A 191 24.12 0.17 -2.77
N TRP A 192 23.21 0.96 -2.19
CA TRP A 192 23.28 2.43 -2.18
C TRP A 192 23.88 3.02 -0.89
N ALA A 193 24.29 2.19 0.08
CA ALA A 193 24.72 2.65 1.41
C ALA A 193 25.95 3.58 1.40
N ASN A 194 26.80 3.46 0.37
CA ASN A 194 28.02 4.25 0.21
C ASN A 194 27.86 5.45 -0.74
N ALA A 195 26.64 5.77 -1.19
CA ALA A 195 26.39 6.96 -1.99
C ALA A 195 26.63 8.24 -1.14
N PRO A 196 27.16 9.33 -1.72
CA PRO A 196 27.45 10.56 -0.98
C PRO A 196 26.19 11.24 -0.42
N TYR A 197 25.03 10.96 -1.01
CA TYR A 197 23.71 11.39 -0.56
C TYR A 197 22.72 10.23 -0.76
N ALA A 198 21.63 10.22 0.02
CA ALA A 198 20.55 9.27 -0.20
C ALA A 198 20.00 9.43 -1.63
N PRO A 199 19.91 8.33 -2.42
CA PRO A 199 19.50 8.42 -3.81
C PRO A 199 18.01 8.74 -3.94
N ILE A 200 17.69 9.48 -5.00
CA ILE A 200 16.32 9.64 -5.50
C ILE A 200 16.28 8.94 -6.85
N PHE A 201 15.38 7.98 -6.98
CA PHE A 201 15.17 7.21 -8.19
C PHE A 201 14.14 7.90 -9.08
N SER A 202 14.41 7.96 -10.39
CA SER A 202 13.48 8.50 -11.39
C SER A 202 13.03 7.38 -12.32
N THR A 203 11.72 7.18 -12.40
CA THR A 203 11.07 6.21 -13.28
C THR A 203 10.06 6.90 -14.19
N VAL A 204 9.59 6.16 -15.18
CA VAL A 204 8.52 6.54 -16.09
C VAL A 204 7.52 5.39 -16.20
N ASP A 205 6.25 5.73 -16.36
CA ASP A 205 5.18 4.75 -16.60
C ASP A 205 4.35 5.20 -17.81
N ALA A 206 3.76 4.25 -18.54
CA ALA A 206 2.97 4.50 -19.74
C ALA A 206 1.53 3.95 -19.60
N VAL A 207 0.58 4.83 -19.28
CA VAL A 207 -0.84 4.49 -19.25
C VAL A 207 -1.39 4.56 -20.67
N VAL A 208 -1.60 3.42 -21.30
CA VAL A 208 -2.10 3.36 -22.69
C VAL A 208 -3.56 2.92 -22.72
N ARG A 209 -4.43 3.75 -23.28
CA ARG A 209 -5.86 3.48 -23.46
C ARG A 209 -6.19 3.19 -24.93
N SER A 210 -7.00 2.16 -25.16
CA SER A 210 -7.61 1.85 -26.46
C SER A 210 -8.90 1.05 -26.27
N GLY A 211 -9.94 1.33 -27.03
CA GLY A 211 -11.18 0.54 -27.05
C GLY A 211 -11.83 0.33 -25.67
N GLY A 212 -11.75 1.31 -24.76
CA GLY A 212 -12.26 1.18 -23.39
C GLY A 212 -11.45 0.25 -22.47
N HIS A 213 -10.24 -0.12 -22.88
CA HIS A 213 -9.28 -0.92 -22.11
C HIS A 213 -8.04 -0.10 -21.79
N VAL A 214 -7.28 -0.55 -20.79
CA VAL A 214 -5.94 -0.07 -20.48
C VAL A 214 -4.95 -1.22 -20.61
N LEU A 215 -3.75 -0.94 -21.12
CA LEU A 215 -2.69 -1.92 -21.22
C LEU A 215 -1.97 -2.06 -19.88
N LEU A 216 -1.88 -3.28 -19.37
CA LEU A 216 -1.19 -3.61 -18.12
C LEU A 216 -0.24 -4.78 -18.32
N ILE A 217 0.80 -4.82 -17.50
CA ILE A 217 1.71 -5.96 -17.37
C ILE A 217 1.56 -6.62 -16.01
N ARG A 218 1.93 -7.89 -15.94
CA ARG A 218 2.16 -8.59 -14.69
C ARG A 218 3.66 -8.69 -14.44
N ARG A 219 4.12 -8.11 -13.34
CA ARG A 219 5.56 -8.02 -13.04
C ARG A 219 6.19 -9.40 -12.85
N GLY A 220 7.29 -9.68 -13.55
CA GLY A 220 8.11 -10.89 -13.37
C GLY A 220 9.23 -10.74 -12.34
N GLY A 221 9.65 -9.50 -12.07
CA GLY A 221 10.72 -9.14 -11.13
C GLY A 221 10.24 -8.62 -9.77
N TRP A 222 11.17 -8.53 -8.81
CA TRP A 222 10.95 -7.92 -7.50
C TRP A 222 11.28 -6.41 -7.52
N PRO A 223 10.64 -5.59 -6.68
CA PRO A 223 9.48 -5.91 -5.84
C PRO A 223 8.20 -6.02 -6.66
N GLY A 224 7.13 -6.53 -6.05
CA GLY A 224 5.80 -6.62 -6.64
C GLY A 224 5.62 -7.76 -7.64
N LYS A 225 6.43 -8.81 -7.56
CA LYS A 225 6.36 -9.93 -8.50
C LYS A 225 4.96 -10.55 -8.49
N GLY A 226 4.37 -10.68 -9.67
CA GLY A 226 3.02 -11.21 -9.88
C GLY A 226 1.89 -10.19 -9.71
N GLN A 227 2.20 -8.93 -9.38
CA GLN A 227 1.23 -7.83 -9.31
C GLN A 227 1.02 -7.20 -10.69
N TRP A 228 -0.16 -6.60 -10.90
CA TRP A 228 -0.46 -5.79 -12.07
C TRP A 228 0.23 -4.43 -11.97
N ALA A 229 0.80 -3.97 -13.07
CA ALA A 229 1.41 -2.66 -13.17
C ALA A 229 1.11 -2.02 -14.53
N VAL A 230 1.14 -0.71 -14.53
CA VAL A 230 1.32 0.07 -15.75
C VAL A 230 2.73 -0.21 -16.28
N PRO A 231 2.94 -0.38 -17.60
CA PRO A 231 4.27 -0.59 -18.15
C PRO A 231 5.22 0.56 -17.81
N GLY A 232 6.44 0.27 -17.38
CA GLY A 232 7.32 1.32 -16.89
C GLY A 232 8.58 0.86 -16.18
N GLY A 233 9.59 1.73 -16.19
CA GLY A 233 10.91 1.42 -15.69
C GLY A 233 11.76 2.65 -15.43
N PHE A 234 13.07 2.45 -15.36
CA PHE A 234 14.01 3.52 -15.03
C PHE A 234 14.27 4.43 -16.23
N VAL A 235 14.52 5.71 -15.93
CA VAL A 235 15.00 6.64 -16.95
C VAL A 235 16.48 6.40 -17.22
N GLU A 236 16.84 6.34 -18.50
CA GLU A 236 18.23 6.24 -18.93
C GLU A 236 18.93 7.60 -18.98
N GLN A 237 20.26 7.59 -18.80
CA GLN A 237 21.06 8.82 -18.62
C GLN A 237 21.01 9.81 -19.79
N ARG A 238 20.62 9.36 -20.99
CA ARG A 238 20.63 10.17 -22.23
C ARG A 238 19.27 10.22 -22.93
N GLU A 239 18.20 9.91 -22.21
CA GLU A 239 16.84 9.91 -22.73
C GLU A 239 16.00 11.03 -22.10
N ARG A 240 15.06 11.58 -22.87
CA ARG A 240 13.96 12.37 -22.32
C ARG A 240 12.92 11.43 -21.71
N LEU A 241 12.16 11.92 -20.73
CA LEU A 241 11.13 11.13 -20.04
C LEU A 241 10.13 10.46 -20.99
N LEU A 242 9.63 11.19 -21.99
CA LEU A 242 8.73 10.62 -23.01
C LEU A 242 9.41 9.50 -23.83
N GLN A 243 10.71 9.65 -24.14
CA GLN A 243 11.45 8.62 -24.88
C GLN A 243 11.60 7.36 -24.03
N SER A 244 11.97 7.50 -22.75
CA SER A 244 12.03 6.38 -21.82
C SER A 244 10.67 5.72 -21.64
N ALA A 245 9.58 6.49 -21.52
CA ALA A 245 8.23 5.92 -21.35
C ALA A 245 7.81 5.08 -22.56
N ILE A 246 8.11 5.54 -23.77
CA ILE A 246 7.85 4.79 -25.00
C ILE A 246 8.77 3.56 -25.10
N ARG A 247 10.06 3.68 -24.74
CA ARG A 247 11.02 2.56 -24.73
C ARG A 247 10.54 1.45 -23.80
N GLU A 248 10.29 1.74 -22.53
CA GLU A 248 9.84 0.77 -21.52
C GLU A 248 8.53 0.09 -21.97
N LEU A 249 7.57 0.88 -22.46
CA LEU A 249 6.33 0.36 -23.02
C LEU A 249 6.58 -0.67 -24.13
N VAL A 250 7.47 -0.36 -25.09
CA VAL A 250 7.78 -1.27 -26.20
C VAL A 250 8.55 -2.51 -25.74
N GLU A 251 9.51 -2.34 -24.83
CA GLU A 251 10.35 -3.42 -24.29
C GLU A 251 9.53 -4.47 -23.54
N GLU A 252 8.58 -4.04 -22.70
CA GLU A 252 7.76 -4.92 -21.87
C GLU A 252 6.56 -5.54 -22.61
N THR A 253 6.00 -4.83 -23.61
CA THR A 253 4.70 -5.18 -24.20
C THR A 253 4.71 -5.52 -25.69
N LYS A 254 5.82 -5.23 -26.39
CA LYS A 254 5.93 -5.33 -27.86
C LYS A 254 4.71 -4.75 -28.59
N LEU A 255 4.17 -3.64 -28.07
CA LEU A 255 2.93 -3.03 -28.56
C LEU A 255 3.01 -2.78 -30.08
N GLY A 256 2.03 -3.29 -30.82
CA GLY A 256 1.93 -3.18 -32.28
C GLY A 256 1.57 -1.79 -32.81
N VAL A 257 2.12 -0.73 -32.22
CA VAL A 257 1.91 0.68 -32.59
C VAL A 257 3.26 1.33 -32.83
N LEU A 258 3.39 2.11 -33.90
CA LEU A 258 4.62 2.84 -34.19
C LEU A 258 4.90 3.88 -33.09
N GLU A 259 6.17 4.02 -32.69
CA GLU A 259 6.59 4.99 -31.67
C GLU A 259 6.19 6.44 -32.02
N THR A 260 6.21 6.80 -33.30
CA THR A 260 5.76 8.12 -33.78
C THR A 260 4.27 8.33 -33.59
N THR A 261 3.46 7.27 -33.76
CA THR A 261 2.02 7.29 -33.46
C THR A 261 1.80 7.39 -31.95
N LEU A 262 2.56 6.65 -31.13
CA LEU A 262 2.49 6.75 -29.67
C LEU A 262 2.82 8.16 -29.18
N ALA A 263 3.90 8.76 -29.66
CA ALA A 263 4.27 10.13 -29.31
C ALA A 263 3.16 11.14 -29.66
N GLY A 264 2.46 10.94 -30.78
CA GLY A 264 1.32 11.77 -31.18
C GLY A 264 0.04 11.50 -30.38
N ALA A 265 -0.06 10.36 -29.71
CA ALA A 265 -1.19 9.95 -28.87
C ALA A 265 -1.06 10.40 -27.40
N LEU A 266 0.04 11.06 -27.03
CA LEU A 266 0.24 11.60 -25.69
C LEU A 266 -0.81 12.68 -25.39
N VAL A 267 -1.55 12.48 -24.30
CA VAL A 267 -2.61 13.40 -23.84
C VAL A 267 -2.16 14.21 -22.63
N ASP A 268 -1.54 13.56 -21.65
CA ASP A 268 -1.17 14.19 -20.37
C ASP A 268 0.03 13.51 -19.71
N VAL A 269 0.66 14.20 -18.76
CA VAL A 269 1.77 13.69 -17.94
C VAL A 269 1.56 14.09 -16.48
N GLY A 270 1.54 13.09 -15.61
CA GLY A 270 1.41 13.25 -14.16
C GLY A 270 2.70 12.88 -13.43
N VAL A 271 3.03 13.62 -12.37
CA VAL A 271 4.17 13.29 -11.50
C VAL A 271 3.63 12.70 -10.20
N PHE A 272 4.14 11.52 -9.84
CA PHE A 272 3.78 10.81 -8.62
C PHE A 272 5.01 10.69 -7.73
N ASP A 273 5.01 11.41 -6.62
CA ASP A 273 6.18 11.66 -5.81
C ASP A 273 5.97 11.41 -4.33
N HIS A 274 4.92 10.67 -3.95
CA HIS A 274 4.70 10.31 -2.55
C HIS A 274 5.96 9.60 -2.00
N PRO A 275 6.58 10.08 -0.90
CA PRO A 275 7.90 9.62 -0.46
C PRO A 275 8.02 8.12 -0.25
N ASP A 276 6.92 7.51 0.16
CA ASP A 276 6.81 6.12 0.59
C ASP A 276 6.18 5.20 -0.46
N ARG A 277 5.95 5.68 -1.69
CA ARG A 277 5.29 4.90 -2.75
C ARG A 277 6.03 3.60 -3.08
N SER A 278 7.37 3.64 -3.02
CA SER A 278 8.24 2.50 -3.34
C SER A 278 9.01 1.99 -2.14
N GLN A 279 9.12 0.67 -2.02
CA GLN A 279 9.94 0.04 -0.97
C GLN A 279 11.43 0.13 -1.24
N ARG A 280 11.84 0.33 -2.50
CA ARG A 280 13.26 0.40 -2.90
C ARG A 280 13.96 1.65 -2.40
N GLY A 281 13.21 2.72 -2.18
CA GLY A 281 13.69 4.02 -1.73
C GLY A 281 12.81 5.13 -2.29
N ARG A 282 13.24 6.40 -2.16
CA ARG A 282 12.50 7.54 -2.74
C ARG A 282 12.50 7.41 -4.26
N THR A 283 11.39 6.97 -4.82
CA THR A 283 11.16 6.85 -6.27
C THR A 283 10.11 7.85 -6.68
N ILE A 284 10.41 8.65 -7.70
CA ILE A 284 9.48 9.58 -8.34
C ILE A 284 9.23 9.03 -9.74
N THR A 285 7.96 8.87 -10.10
CA THR A 285 7.59 8.45 -11.46
C THR A 285 6.90 9.57 -12.23
N HIS A 286 7.19 9.62 -13.52
CA HIS A 286 6.48 10.46 -14.48
C HIS A 286 5.62 9.55 -15.34
N ALA A 287 4.32 9.50 -15.04
CA ALA A 287 3.38 8.68 -15.78
C ALA A 287 2.85 9.45 -16.99
N HIS A 288 2.91 8.83 -18.16
CA HIS A 288 2.51 9.40 -19.45
C HIS A 288 1.22 8.72 -19.89
N TYR A 289 0.18 9.51 -20.11
CA TYR A 289 -1.11 9.01 -20.57
C TYR A 289 -1.24 9.13 -22.08
N PHE A 290 -1.41 7.99 -22.73
CA PHE A 290 -1.60 7.87 -24.17
C PHE A 290 -3.02 7.38 -24.46
N ASP A 291 -3.77 8.12 -25.29
CA ASP A 291 -5.07 7.69 -25.79
C ASP A 291 -4.96 7.41 -27.29
N LEU A 292 -5.05 6.14 -27.69
CA LEU A 292 -4.89 5.73 -29.08
C LEU A 292 -6.08 6.14 -29.97
N GLN A 293 -7.18 6.63 -29.38
CA GLN A 293 -8.39 7.06 -30.10
C GLN A 293 -8.90 6.01 -31.10
N SER A 294 -8.81 4.74 -30.71
CA SER A 294 -9.14 3.57 -31.53
C SER A 294 -10.06 2.64 -30.75
N ASP A 295 -11.00 2.00 -31.43
CA ASP A 295 -11.82 0.91 -30.87
C ASP A 295 -11.09 -0.45 -30.95
N ALA A 296 -10.10 -0.57 -31.84
CA ALA A 296 -9.30 -1.77 -31.96
C ALA A 296 -8.23 -1.82 -30.86
N LEU A 297 -7.97 -3.03 -30.37
CA LEU A 297 -6.87 -3.32 -29.45
C LEU A 297 -5.65 -3.77 -30.27
N PRO A 298 -4.54 -3.01 -30.28
CA PRO A 298 -3.31 -3.45 -30.94
C PRO A 298 -2.78 -4.76 -30.35
N GLY A 299 -2.08 -5.54 -31.17
CA GLY A 299 -1.38 -6.74 -30.71
C GLY A 299 -0.30 -6.42 -29.68
N VAL A 300 -0.16 -7.29 -28.68
CA VAL A 300 0.79 -7.18 -27.58
C VAL A 300 1.39 -8.55 -27.27
N GLU A 301 2.62 -8.58 -26.79
CA GLU A 301 3.33 -9.79 -26.38
C GLU A 301 4.27 -9.45 -25.23
N ALA A 302 4.18 -10.22 -24.13
CA ALA A 302 5.00 -9.97 -22.95
C ALA A 302 6.49 -10.23 -23.26
N SER A 303 7.36 -9.39 -22.72
CA SER A 303 8.79 -9.43 -22.96
C SER A 303 9.57 -8.87 -21.79
N ASP A 304 10.88 -9.11 -21.78
CA ASP A 304 11.82 -8.72 -20.73
C ASP A 304 11.39 -9.16 -19.32
N ASP A 305 11.04 -8.21 -18.44
CA ASP A 305 10.63 -8.45 -17.07
C ASP A 305 9.11 -8.54 -16.88
N ALA A 306 8.31 -8.38 -17.94
CA ALA A 306 6.88 -8.65 -17.93
C ALA A 306 6.60 -10.16 -18.06
N ALA A 307 5.95 -10.74 -17.05
CA ALA A 307 5.51 -12.14 -17.07
C ALA A 307 4.23 -12.36 -17.90
N GLU A 308 3.41 -11.33 -18.02
CA GLU A 308 2.15 -11.30 -18.76
C GLU A 308 1.88 -9.86 -19.22
N VAL A 309 1.19 -9.70 -20.35
CA VAL A 309 0.69 -8.41 -20.82
C VAL A 309 -0.75 -8.59 -21.28
N SER A 310 -1.62 -7.65 -20.93
CA SER A 310 -3.04 -7.74 -21.29
C SER A 310 -3.71 -6.38 -21.39
N TRP A 311 -4.65 -6.29 -22.32
CA TRP A 311 -5.63 -5.21 -22.36
C TRP A 311 -6.74 -5.52 -21.36
N ILE A 312 -6.80 -4.76 -20.26
CA ILE A 312 -7.79 -4.93 -19.20
C ILE A 312 -8.93 -3.91 -19.36
N PRO A 313 -10.20 -4.33 -19.34
CA PRO A 313 -11.33 -3.39 -19.39
C PRO A 313 -11.28 -2.40 -18.22
N ILE A 314 -11.43 -1.10 -18.51
CA ILE A 314 -11.33 -0.05 -17.48
C ILE A 314 -12.37 -0.24 -16.36
N ASN A 315 -13.56 -0.73 -16.71
CA ASN A 315 -14.64 -0.99 -15.75
C ASN A 315 -14.38 -2.17 -14.79
N GLN A 316 -13.30 -2.94 -14.99
CA GLN A 316 -12.90 -4.02 -14.08
C GLN A 316 -11.86 -3.57 -13.05
N LEU A 317 -11.19 -2.43 -13.28
CA LEU A 317 -10.04 -2.01 -12.48
C LEU A 317 -10.39 -1.78 -11.00
N ALA A 318 -11.55 -1.21 -10.70
CA ALA A 318 -12.01 -0.98 -9.33
C ALA A 318 -12.05 -2.27 -8.48
N ALA A 319 -12.37 -3.41 -9.10
CA ALA A 319 -12.43 -4.71 -8.42
C ALA A 319 -11.05 -5.38 -8.26
N MET A 320 -9.99 -4.75 -8.77
CA MET A 320 -8.63 -5.28 -8.82
C MET A 320 -7.62 -4.43 -8.04
N GLU A 321 -8.07 -3.43 -7.29
CA GLU A 321 -7.19 -2.47 -6.58
C GLU A 321 -6.08 -3.16 -5.75
N ASP A 322 -6.43 -4.23 -5.05
CA ASP A 322 -5.53 -5.01 -4.19
C ASP A 322 -4.57 -5.93 -4.95
N GLN A 323 -4.52 -5.82 -6.28
CA GLN A 323 -3.62 -6.58 -7.15
C GLN A 323 -2.55 -5.69 -7.79
N PHE A 324 -2.64 -4.37 -7.63
CA PHE A 324 -1.71 -3.44 -8.25
C PHE A 324 -0.40 -3.29 -7.48
N TYR A 325 0.67 -3.11 -8.24
CA TYR A 325 1.98 -2.73 -7.75
C TYR A 325 1.97 -1.29 -7.24
N GLU A 326 2.56 -1.09 -6.07
CA GLU A 326 2.71 0.23 -5.42
C GLU A 326 1.40 1.05 -5.47
N ASP A 327 1.42 2.17 -6.17
CA ASP A 327 0.34 3.14 -6.33
C ASP A 327 -0.19 3.18 -7.77
N HIS A 328 0.08 2.14 -8.57
CA HIS A 328 -0.32 2.13 -9.98
C HIS A 328 -1.85 2.19 -10.14
N PHE A 329 -2.62 1.72 -9.15
CA PHE A 329 -4.07 1.96 -9.14
C PHE A 329 -4.40 3.46 -9.03
N HIS A 330 -3.71 4.22 -8.18
CA HIS A 330 -3.86 5.68 -8.08
C HIS A 330 -3.41 6.40 -9.35
N ILE A 331 -2.34 5.93 -10.00
CA ILE A 331 -1.92 6.44 -11.31
C ILE A 331 -3.04 6.24 -12.35
N LEU A 332 -3.63 5.04 -12.40
CA LEU A 332 -4.73 4.72 -13.29
C LEU A 332 -5.98 5.56 -12.98
N ASP A 333 -6.36 5.69 -11.70
CA ASP A 333 -7.52 6.47 -11.30
C ASP A 333 -7.36 7.97 -11.64
N TYR A 334 -6.15 8.51 -11.49
CA TYR A 334 -5.84 9.88 -11.88
C TYR A 334 -6.18 10.18 -13.35
N PHE A 335 -5.76 9.31 -14.28
CA PHE A 335 -6.00 9.53 -15.72
C PHE A 335 -7.36 9.02 -16.20
N LEU A 336 -7.85 7.91 -15.65
CA LEU A 336 -9.02 7.19 -16.16
C LEU A 336 -10.30 7.45 -15.36
N GLN A 337 -10.21 8.09 -14.19
CA GLN A 337 -11.34 8.45 -13.32
C GLN A 337 -12.21 7.23 -12.95
N ILE A 338 -11.55 6.17 -12.46
CA ILE A 338 -12.15 4.86 -12.19
C ILE A 338 -13.19 4.95 -11.07
N ASP A 339 -12.88 5.71 -10.01
CA ASP A 339 -13.65 5.71 -8.77
C ASP A 339 -14.84 6.69 -8.74
N ARG A 340 -15.10 7.42 -9.83
CA ARG A 340 -16.21 8.40 -9.92
C ARG A 340 -17.59 7.77 -10.16
N SER A 341 -17.71 6.45 -10.04
CA SER A 341 -19.01 5.76 -10.14
C SER A 341 -19.81 5.75 -8.82
N SER A 342 -19.25 6.30 -7.74
CA SER A 342 -19.88 6.35 -6.40
C SER A 342 -20.08 7.77 -5.85
N SER A 343 -19.74 8.84 -6.60
CA SER A 343 -19.85 10.25 -6.18
C SER A 343 -21.13 10.93 -6.65
#